data_AF-A0A7X7MC31-F1
#
_entry.id   AF-A0A7X7MC31-F1
#
_cell.length_a   1.000
_cell.length_b   1.000
_cell.length_c   1.000
_cell.angle_alpha   90.00
_cell.angle_beta   90.00
_cell.angle_gamma   90.00
#
_symmetry.space_group_name_H-M   'P 1'
#
loop_
_entity.id
_entity.type
_entity.pdbx_description
1 polymer ?
#
loop_
_entity_poly.entity_id
_entity_poly.type
_entity_poly.pdbx_seq_one_letter_code
_entity_poly.pdbx_strand_id
1 'polypeptide(L)'
;MHATRPDFEKLAQASRGVEPATAGLVGHPFTLALTPVADGRAGAYEDNAARTWALTAKAYDLLSENVRLPDGSPIRIVVAPEIVYGARSGARAQAYYTSQGVSANLWISRSWCYGDELMSACQGIGSSEWQQAAYGLNQTDRPGAVWLKAFTAAMDEKQRPIFSVYSPDLEDETRPFNDYIRERLLRFARCAMAVGFLRGKNFLGIGGVSMGIIGSDLRRNLFLHYLGMGTASFDMAG
;
A
#
# COMPACT_ATOMS: atom_id res chain seq x y z
N MET A 1 16.02 -22.15 -10.86
CA MET A 1 16.01 -22.54 -9.44
C MET A 1 15.39 -23.92 -9.34
N HIS A 2 16.13 -24.93 -8.90
CA HIS A 2 15.52 -26.21 -8.52
C HIS A 2 14.82 -26.02 -7.19
N ALA A 3 13.48 -25.99 -7.21
CA ALA A 3 12.71 -26.02 -5.98
C ALA A 3 12.98 -27.37 -5.31
N THR A 4 13.62 -27.37 -4.14
CA THR A 4 13.86 -28.57 -3.36
C THR A 4 12.52 -29.03 -2.78
N ARG A 5 12.15 -30.30 -3.00
CA ARG A 5 10.95 -30.89 -2.40
C ARG A 5 11.05 -30.73 -0.87
N PRO A 6 10.03 -30.17 -0.19
CA PRO A 6 10.01 -30.14 1.27
C PRO A 6 10.15 -31.56 1.86
N ASP A 7 10.85 -31.68 2.98
CA ASP A 7 10.93 -32.91 3.76
C ASP A 7 9.63 -33.11 4.54
N PHE A 8 8.68 -33.81 3.93
CA PHE A 8 7.37 -34.07 4.52
C PHE A 8 7.43 -35.05 5.71
N GLU A 9 8.44 -35.93 5.77
CA GLU A 9 8.63 -36.82 6.91
C GLU A 9 8.99 -36.01 8.17
N LYS A 10 9.92 -35.05 8.04
CA LYS A 10 10.24 -34.11 9.11
C LYS A 10 9.05 -33.25 9.52
N LEU A 11 8.29 -32.73 8.56
CA LEU A 11 7.11 -31.91 8.85
C LEU A 11 6.03 -32.70 9.61
N ALA A 12 5.86 -33.99 9.31
CA ALA A 12 4.91 -34.86 10.01
C ALA A 12 5.29 -35.14 11.47
N GLN A 13 6.57 -35.00 11.82
CA GLN A 13 7.07 -35.19 13.19
C GLN A 13 6.99 -33.90 14.03
N ALA A 14 6.61 -32.77 13.44
CA ALA A 14 6.50 -31.51 14.18
C ALA A 14 5.37 -31.58 15.21
N SER A 15 5.67 -31.22 16.47
CA SER A 15 4.66 -31.11 17.52
C SER A 15 3.94 -29.77 17.45
N ARG A 16 2.68 -29.72 17.94
CA ARG A 16 1.94 -28.48 18.07
C ARG A 16 2.63 -27.58 19.11
N GLY A 17 3.18 -26.47 18.66
CA GLY A 17 3.70 -25.39 19.50
C GLY A 17 2.83 -24.15 19.40
N VAL A 18 2.77 -23.37 20.47
CA VAL A 18 2.32 -21.97 20.44
C VAL A 18 3.56 -21.13 20.67
N GLU A 19 4.25 -20.78 19.60
CA GLU A 19 5.33 -19.81 19.72
C GLU A 19 4.70 -18.44 20.05
N PRO A 20 5.25 -17.70 21.03
CA PRO A 20 4.80 -16.34 21.28
C PRO A 20 5.00 -15.53 20.00
N ALA A 21 3.98 -14.76 19.61
CA ALA A 21 4.14 -13.83 18.50
C ALA A 21 5.27 -12.84 18.84
N THR A 22 6.32 -12.81 18.02
CA THR A 22 7.38 -11.82 18.11
C THR A 22 6.80 -10.45 17.72
N ALA A 23 6.38 -9.67 18.72
CA ALA A 23 5.82 -8.31 18.61
C ALA A 23 4.80 -8.08 17.46
N GLY A 24 3.52 -8.06 17.80
CA GLY A 24 2.42 -7.78 16.85
C GLY A 24 1.60 -9.02 16.47
N LEU A 25 0.68 -8.86 15.53
CA LEU A 25 -0.16 -9.95 15.04
C LEU A 25 0.58 -10.81 14.03
N VAL A 26 0.51 -12.14 14.20
CA VAL A 26 1.04 -13.11 13.23
C VAL A 26 0.38 -12.94 11.86
N GLY A 27 1.18 -13.11 10.80
CA GLY A 27 0.71 -13.19 9.42
C GLY A 27 1.40 -12.19 8.50
N HIS A 28 0.75 -11.91 7.37
CA HIS A 28 1.30 -11.05 6.33
C HIS A 28 1.58 -9.63 6.85
N PRO A 29 2.76 -9.05 6.59
CA PRO A 29 3.04 -7.66 6.93
C PRO A 29 2.15 -6.75 6.10
N PHE A 30 1.59 -5.71 6.70
CA PHE A 30 0.90 -4.65 5.95
C PHE A 30 1.93 -3.57 5.61
N THR A 31 2.21 -3.39 4.33
CA THR A 31 3.30 -2.52 3.85
C THR A 31 2.77 -1.46 2.89
N LEU A 32 3.11 -0.20 3.12
CA LEU A 32 2.89 0.90 2.19
C LEU A 32 4.09 1.03 1.24
N ALA A 33 3.86 0.96 -0.07
CA ALA A 33 4.86 1.28 -1.07
C ALA A 33 4.82 2.77 -1.42
N LEU A 34 6.00 3.38 -1.61
CA LEU A 34 6.17 4.65 -2.29
C LEU A 34 6.74 4.37 -3.69
N THR A 35 5.99 4.77 -4.72
CA THR A 35 6.37 4.56 -6.13
C THR A 35 6.69 5.90 -6.80
N PRO A 36 7.95 6.35 -6.80
CA PRO A 36 8.39 7.46 -7.63
C PRO A 36 8.25 7.12 -9.11
N VAL A 37 7.73 8.07 -9.89
CA VAL A 37 7.64 7.95 -11.34
C VAL A 37 8.19 9.20 -12.04
N ALA A 38 8.78 9.01 -13.22
CA ALA A 38 9.30 10.10 -14.05
C ALA A 38 9.20 9.76 -15.56
N ASP A 39 9.44 10.78 -16.39
CA ASP A 39 9.58 10.65 -17.84
C ASP A 39 10.76 9.74 -18.18
N GLY A 40 10.53 8.70 -18.98
CA GLY A 40 11.55 7.71 -19.35
C GLY A 40 12.45 8.14 -20.52
N ARG A 41 12.19 9.27 -21.18
CA ARG A 41 13.01 9.76 -22.29
C ARG A 41 14.39 10.19 -21.80
N ALA A 42 15.42 9.88 -22.58
CA ALA A 42 16.79 10.33 -22.32
C ALA A 42 16.85 11.87 -22.25
N GLY A 43 17.63 12.39 -21.32
CA GLY A 43 17.68 13.81 -20.94
C GLY A 43 16.56 14.18 -19.96
N ALA A 44 15.31 13.84 -20.28
CA ALA A 44 14.17 14.13 -19.41
C ALA A 44 14.23 13.32 -18.10
N TYR A 45 14.63 12.06 -18.16
CA TYR A 45 14.77 11.23 -16.96
C TYR A 45 15.82 11.81 -16.00
N GLU A 46 17.02 12.09 -16.52
CA GLU A 46 18.15 12.61 -15.76
C GLU A 46 17.83 13.97 -15.12
N ASP A 47 17.15 14.84 -15.86
CA ASP A 47 16.69 16.16 -15.38
C ASP A 47 15.74 16.06 -14.18
N ASN A 48 14.95 14.99 -14.09
CA ASN A 48 13.91 14.82 -13.06
C ASN A 48 14.34 13.92 -11.91
N ALA A 49 15.24 12.96 -12.14
CA ALA A 49 15.49 11.84 -11.23
C ALA A 49 15.83 12.28 -9.80
N ALA A 50 16.81 13.18 -9.63
CA ALA A 50 17.24 13.63 -8.31
C ALA A 50 16.10 14.32 -7.53
N ARG A 51 15.28 15.11 -8.22
CA ARG A 51 14.21 15.88 -7.60
C ARG A 51 12.95 15.04 -7.35
N THR A 52 12.68 14.04 -8.20
CA THR A 52 11.68 13.00 -7.92
C THR A 52 12.04 12.23 -6.64
N TRP A 53 13.30 11.82 -6.49
CA TRP A 53 13.77 11.15 -5.27
C TRP A 53 13.66 12.03 -4.03
N ALA A 54 14.04 13.31 -4.12
CA ALA A 54 13.90 14.27 -3.03
C ALA A 54 12.42 14.43 -2.60
N LEU A 55 11.50 14.49 -3.57
CA LEU A 55 10.07 14.56 -3.30
C LEU A 55 9.54 13.28 -2.63
N THR A 56 10.03 12.11 -3.06
CA THR A 56 9.70 10.82 -2.43
C THR A 56 10.24 10.71 -1.01
N ALA A 57 11.48 11.15 -0.76
CA ALA A 57 12.04 11.21 0.59
C ALA A 57 11.19 12.11 1.51
N LYS A 58 10.80 13.29 1.03
CA LYS A 58 9.89 14.19 1.77
C LYS A 58 8.56 13.52 2.14
N ALA A 59 7.99 12.72 1.24
CA ALA A 59 6.79 11.94 1.54
C ALA A 59 7.07 10.80 2.53
N TYR A 60 8.20 10.10 2.39
CA TYR A 60 8.61 9.05 3.33
C TYR A 60 8.74 9.60 4.75
N ASP A 61 9.44 10.70 4.94
CA ASP A 61 9.68 11.32 6.25
C ASP A 61 8.35 11.75 6.88
N LEU A 62 7.49 12.45 6.12
CA LEU A 62 6.17 12.84 6.59
C LEU A 62 5.36 11.63 7.11
N LEU A 63 5.29 10.56 6.33
CA LEU A 63 4.47 9.40 6.68
C LEU A 63 5.07 8.58 7.82
N SER A 64 6.38 8.33 7.78
CA SER A 64 7.10 7.56 8.81
C SER A 64 7.10 8.29 10.16
N GLU A 65 7.12 9.61 10.19
CA GLU A 65 7.10 10.40 11.43
C GLU A 65 5.71 10.52 12.06
N ASN A 66 4.64 10.49 11.27
CA ASN A 66 3.30 10.88 11.73
C ASN A 66 2.29 9.74 11.77
N VAL A 67 2.57 8.59 11.15
CA VAL A 67 1.65 7.45 11.14
C VAL A 67 2.20 6.31 12.00
N ARG A 68 1.37 5.81 12.91
CA ARG A 68 1.70 4.74 13.86
C ARG A 68 0.68 3.62 13.81
N LEU A 69 1.14 2.44 14.18
CA LEU A 69 0.30 1.27 14.43
C LEU A 69 -0.35 1.36 15.82
N PRO A 70 -1.36 0.51 16.13
CA PRO A 70 -2.03 0.54 17.42
C PRO A 70 -1.10 0.34 18.63
N ASP A 71 0.03 -0.34 18.44
CA ASP A 71 1.06 -0.55 19.47
C ASP A 71 2.05 0.63 19.59
N GLY A 72 1.86 1.69 18.81
CA GLY A 72 2.72 2.88 18.79
C GLY A 72 3.96 2.76 17.92
N SER A 73 4.21 1.62 17.26
CA SER A 73 5.34 1.47 16.33
C SER A 73 5.09 2.18 14.99
N PRO A 74 6.14 2.60 14.26
CA PRO A 74 5.98 3.22 12.94
C PRO A 74 5.43 2.23 11.90
N ILE A 75 4.70 2.75 10.91
CA ILE A 75 4.22 1.94 9.80
C ILE A 75 5.38 1.42 8.94
N ARG A 76 5.23 0.23 8.36
CA ARG A 76 6.20 -0.31 7.41
C ARG A 76 6.04 0.36 6.05
N ILE A 77 7.08 1.07 5.62
CA ILE A 77 7.15 1.70 4.30
C ILE A 77 8.29 1.06 3.50
N VAL A 78 8.03 0.75 2.24
CA VAL A 78 9.06 0.37 1.26
C VAL A 78 9.02 1.32 0.08
N VAL A 79 10.14 1.45 -0.62
CA VAL A 79 10.26 2.35 -1.78
C VAL A 79 10.59 1.51 -3.01
N ALA A 80 10.04 1.88 -4.17
CA ALA A 80 10.38 1.23 -5.43
C ALA A 80 11.91 1.09 -5.59
N PRO A 81 12.44 -0.04 -6.10
CA PRO A 81 13.88 -0.27 -6.19
C PRO A 81 14.59 0.67 -7.19
N GLU A 82 13.83 1.29 -8.08
CA GLU A 82 14.25 2.33 -9.01
C GLU A 82 13.02 3.20 -9.34
N ILE A 83 13.22 4.38 -9.94
CA ILE A 83 12.10 5.18 -10.45
C ILE A 83 11.35 4.35 -11.51
N VAL A 84 10.02 4.35 -11.42
CA VAL A 84 9.17 3.66 -12.38
C VAL A 84 8.85 4.59 -13.55
N TYR A 85 9.44 4.31 -14.70
CA TYR A 85 9.36 5.13 -15.91
C TYR A 85 8.88 4.35 -17.14
N GLY A 86 8.53 3.07 -16.98
CA GLY A 86 8.00 2.22 -18.04
C GLY A 86 7.84 0.76 -17.61
N ALA A 87 7.52 -0.10 -18.58
CA ALA A 87 7.13 -1.49 -18.32
C ALA A 87 8.17 -2.30 -17.52
N ARG A 88 9.47 -2.16 -17.84
CA ARG A 88 10.57 -2.87 -17.15
C ARG A 88 10.67 -2.48 -15.68
N SER A 89 10.77 -1.18 -15.39
CA SER A 89 10.91 -0.70 -14.02
C SER A 89 9.63 -0.96 -13.22
N GLY A 90 8.46 -0.91 -13.86
CA GLY A 90 7.21 -1.30 -13.22
C GLY A 90 7.15 -2.79 -12.86
N ALA A 91 7.59 -3.69 -13.74
CA ALA A 91 7.66 -5.13 -13.45
C ALA A 91 8.64 -5.44 -12.31
N ARG A 92 9.78 -4.73 -12.25
CA ARG A 92 10.75 -4.84 -11.15
C ARG A 92 10.17 -4.36 -9.83
N ALA A 93 9.44 -3.24 -9.84
CA ALA A 93 8.74 -2.74 -8.67
C ALA A 93 7.70 -3.77 -8.18
N GLN A 94 6.89 -4.33 -9.07
CA GLN A 94 5.88 -5.34 -8.70
C GLN A 94 6.48 -6.61 -8.08
N ALA A 95 7.59 -7.11 -8.63
CA ALA A 95 8.29 -8.27 -8.07
C ALA A 95 8.81 -7.96 -6.65
N TYR A 96 9.38 -6.77 -6.46
CA TYR A 96 9.81 -6.30 -5.15
C TYR A 96 8.62 -6.18 -4.18
N TYR A 97 7.55 -5.50 -4.58
CA TYR A 97 6.35 -5.31 -3.77
C TYR A 97 5.70 -6.61 -3.32
N THR A 98 5.67 -7.61 -4.19
CA THR A 98 5.19 -8.96 -3.85
C THR A 98 6.04 -9.58 -2.75
N SER A 99 7.37 -9.48 -2.82
CA SER A 99 8.27 -10.01 -1.78
C SER A 99 8.21 -9.23 -0.46
N GLN A 100 7.79 -7.97 -0.49
CA GLN A 100 7.67 -7.11 0.68
C GLN A 100 6.28 -7.12 1.33
N GLY A 101 5.33 -7.85 0.74
CA GLY A 101 3.95 -7.86 1.21
C GLY A 101 3.29 -6.49 1.15
N VAL A 102 3.45 -5.78 0.04
CA VAL A 102 2.74 -4.51 -0.17
C VAL A 102 1.24 -4.73 -0.16
N SER A 103 0.52 -3.83 0.50
CA SER A 103 -0.95 -3.80 0.56
C SER A 103 -1.53 -2.45 0.16
N ALA A 104 -0.70 -1.42 0.03
CA ALA A 104 -1.10 -0.10 -0.44
C ALA A 104 0.06 0.56 -1.18
N ASN A 105 -0.24 1.46 -2.12
CA ASN A 105 0.77 2.16 -2.90
C ASN A 105 0.44 3.64 -3.06
N LEU A 106 1.43 4.49 -2.78
CA LEU A 106 1.41 5.92 -3.05
C LEU A 106 2.37 6.23 -4.20
N TRP A 107 1.80 6.59 -5.35
CA TRP A 107 2.52 7.05 -6.53
C TRP A 107 2.88 8.52 -6.38
N ILE A 108 4.11 8.88 -6.74
CA ILE A 108 4.64 10.22 -6.55
C ILE A 108 5.30 10.67 -7.85
N SER A 109 4.84 11.79 -8.41
CA SER A 109 5.48 12.41 -9.56
C SER A 109 5.58 13.91 -9.46
N ARG A 110 6.65 14.42 -10.07
CA ARG A 110 6.86 15.85 -10.33
C ARG A 110 6.78 16.22 -11.81
N SER A 111 6.63 15.25 -12.71
CA SER A 111 6.77 15.44 -14.16
C SER A 111 5.81 14.55 -14.95
N TRP A 112 5.84 14.67 -16.27
CA TRP A 112 5.12 13.75 -17.15
C TRP A 112 5.66 12.32 -17.01
N CYS A 113 4.78 11.33 -17.03
CA CYS A 113 5.14 9.93 -17.20
C CYS A 113 4.08 9.25 -18.08
N TYR A 114 4.44 8.14 -18.74
CA TYR A 114 3.49 7.37 -19.54
C TYR A 114 2.61 6.49 -18.65
N GLY A 115 1.56 7.07 -18.04
CA GLY A 115 0.79 6.47 -16.95
C GLY A 115 0.31 5.03 -17.20
N ASP A 116 -0.21 4.75 -18.39
CA ASP A 116 -0.70 3.41 -18.75
C ASP A 116 0.44 2.36 -18.85
N GLU A 117 1.65 2.79 -19.19
CA GLU A 117 2.82 1.91 -19.24
C GLU A 117 3.35 1.53 -17.85
N LEU A 118 2.88 2.21 -16.80
CA LEU A 118 3.29 1.96 -15.41
C LEU A 118 2.41 0.91 -14.73
N MET A 119 1.37 0.42 -15.41
CA MET A 119 0.41 -0.54 -14.87
C MET A 119 1.05 -1.82 -14.33
N SER A 120 2.21 -2.22 -14.87
CA SER A 120 2.93 -3.40 -14.37
C SER A 120 3.32 -3.28 -12.89
N ALA A 121 3.52 -2.06 -12.36
CA ALA A 121 3.81 -1.81 -10.94
C ALA A 121 2.58 -1.89 -10.02
N CYS A 122 1.39 -2.09 -10.57
CA CYS A 122 0.19 -2.34 -9.78
C CYS A 122 -0.73 -3.42 -10.33
N GLN A 123 -0.34 -4.21 -11.34
CA GLN A 123 -1.16 -5.29 -11.92
C GLN A 123 -0.47 -6.65 -11.83
N GLY A 124 0.10 -6.97 -10.66
CA GLY A 124 0.66 -8.29 -10.38
C GLY A 124 -0.07 -9.05 -9.28
N ILE A 125 0.55 -10.13 -8.83
CA ILE A 125 0.03 -10.99 -7.76
C ILE A 125 -0.24 -10.15 -6.50
N GLY A 126 -1.45 -10.30 -5.94
CA GLY A 126 -1.90 -9.60 -4.74
C GLY A 126 -2.29 -8.13 -4.93
N SER A 127 -2.08 -7.54 -6.12
CA SER A 127 -2.23 -6.09 -6.33
C SER A 127 -3.66 -5.60 -6.57
N SER A 128 -4.59 -6.50 -6.90
CA SER A 128 -6.01 -6.17 -7.11
C SER A 128 -6.68 -5.62 -5.85
N GLU A 129 -6.13 -5.95 -4.69
CA GLU A 129 -6.69 -5.57 -3.39
C GLU A 129 -5.99 -4.35 -2.77
N TRP A 130 -4.97 -3.81 -3.44
CA TRP A 130 -4.17 -2.71 -2.90
C TRP A 130 -4.92 -1.39 -2.96
N GLN A 131 -4.82 -0.62 -1.88
CA GLN A 131 -5.29 0.76 -1.86
C GLN A 131 -4.28 1.63 -2.62
N GLN A 132 -4.74 2.37 -3.63
CA GLN A 132 -3.89 3.17 -4.51
C GLN A 132 -4.15 4.66 -4.27
N ALA A 133 -3.09 5.46 -4.18
CA ALA A 133 -3.17 6.92 -4.26
C ALA A 133 -2.07 7.44 -5.17
N ALA A 134 -2.34 8.52 -5.90
CA ALA A 134 -1.35 9.24 -6.68
C ALA A 134 -1.28 10.70 -6.24
N TYR A 135 -0.07 11.18 -6.01
CA TYR A 135 0.26 12.57 -5.78
C TYR A 135 1.08 13.09 -6.96
N GLY A 136 0.50 14.08 -7.66
CA GLY A 136 1.18 14.83 -8.70
C GLY A 136 1.42 16.24 -8.21
N LEU A 137 2.69 16.64 -8.16
CA LEU A 137 3.10 17.98 -7.76
C LEU A 137 2.48 19.04 -8.68
N ASN A 138 1.83 20.03 -8.08
CA ASN A 138 1.28 21.16 -8.82
C ASN A 138 2.35 22.23 -9.05
N GLN A 139 3.06 22.17 -10.18
CA GLN A 139 4.06 23.16 -10.57
C GLN A 139 4.02 23.41 -12.09
N THR A 140 4.70 24.46 -12.54
CA THR A 140 4.68 24.91 -13.93
C THR A 140 5.83 24.38 -14.78
N ASP A 141 6.99 24.09 -14.20
CA ASP A 141 8.20 23.71 -14.94
C ASP A 141 8.12 22.29 -15.54
N ARG A 142 7.48 21.37 -14.83
CA ARG A 142 7.28 19.97 -15.22
C ARG A 142 5.85 19.53 -14.90
N PRO A 143 5.17 18.81 -15.82
CA PRO A 143 3.72 18.65 -15.76
C PRO A 143 3.27 17.47 -14.88
N GLY A 144 3.61 17.47 -13.59
CA GLY A 144 3.20 16.43 -12.63
C GLY A 144 1.68 16.30 -12.46
N ALA A 145 0.98 17.43 -12.48
CA ALA A 145 -0.49 17.49 -12.44
C ALA A 145 -1.16 16.82 -13.66
N VAL A 146 -0.56 16.99 -14.84
CA VAL A 146 -1.06 16.39 -16.09
C VAL A 146 -0.89 14.88 -16.05
N TRP A 147 0.26 14.40 -15.60
CA TRP A 147 0.46 12.96 -15.36
C TRP A 147 -0.57 12.42 -14.38
N LEU A 148 -0.80 13.11 -13.25
CA LEU A 148 -1.76 12.65 -12.25
C LEU A 148 -3.15 12.41 -12.86
N LYS A 149 -3.67 13.35 -13.66
CA LYS A 149 -4.99 13.20 -14.28
C LYS A 149 -5.01 12.13 -15.37
N ALA A 150 -3.96 12.04 -16.19
CA ALA A 150 -3.84 10.99 -17.20
C ALA A 150 -3.77 9.59 -16.55
N PHE A 151 -3.01 9.45 -15.46
CA PHE A 151 -2.86 8.20 -14.73
C PHE A 151 -4.15 7.78 -14.02
N THR A 152 -4.85 8.72 -13.38
CA THR A 152 -6.14 8.41 -12.75
C THR A 152 -7.19 8.01 -13.78
N ALA A 153 -7.20 8.64 -14.96
CA ALA A 153 -8.08 8.23 -16.06
C ALA A 153 -7.76 6.81 -16.56
N ALA A 154 -6.47 6.45 -16.68
CA ALA A 154 -6.06 5.10 -17.06
C ALA A 154 -6.44 4.02 -16.03
N MET A 155 -6.46 4.39 -14.74
CA MET A 155 -6.92 3.54 -13.64
C MET A 155 -8.45 3.39 -13.65
N ASP A 156 -9.19 4.47 -13.88
CA ASP A 156 -10.65 4.47 -13.99
C ASP A 156 -11.13 3.60 -15.16
N GLU A 157 -10.51 3.72 -16.33
CA GLU A 157 -10.78 2.86 -17.51
C GLU A 157 -10.61 1.37 -17.19
N LYS A 158 -9.68 1.04 -16.30
CA LYS A 158 -9.41 -0.34 -15.87
C LYS A 158 -10.22 -0.76 -14.66
N GLN A 159 -11.18 0.07 -14.25
CA GLN A 159 -12.04 -0.15 -13.08
C GLN A 159 -11.23 -0.35 -11.79
N ARG A 160 -10.14 0.41 -11.65
CA ARG A 160 -9.24 0.35 -10.50
C ARG A 160 -9.31 1.65 -9.71
N PRO A 161 -9.95 1.66 -8.54
CA PRO A 161 -10.04 2.86 -7.73
C PRO A 161 -8.67 3.40 -7.34
N ILE A 162 -8.49 4.71 -7.48
CA ILE A 162 -7.29 5.42 -7.05
C ILE A 162 -7.65 6.78 -6.46
N PHE A 163 -7.01 7.15 -5.34
CA PHE A 163 -7.14 8.49 -4.78
C PHE A 163 -6.25 9.48 -5.53
N SER A 164 -6.82 10.60 -5.97
CA SER A 164 -6.08 11.69 -6.61
C SER A 164 -5.74 12.77 -5.58
N VAL A 165 -4.45 13.02 -5.35
CA VAL A 165 -3.96 14.06 -4.44
C VAL A 165 -3.30 15.16 -5.28
N TYR A 166 -3.94 16.32 -5.33
CA TYR A 166 -3.53 17.47 -6.14
C TYR A 166 -3.79 18.77 -5.37
N SER A 167 -2.77 19.59 -5.20
CA SER A 167 -2.91 20.87 -4.50
C SER A 167 -3.67 21.88 -5.36
N PRO A 168 -4.61 22.66 -4.80
CA PRO A 168 -5.25 23.75 -5.53
C PRO A 168 -4.28 24.90 -5.84
N ASP A 169 -3.22 25.04 -5.04
CA ASP A 169 -2.22 26.09 -5.16
C ASP A 169 -0.94 25.56 -5.82
N LEU A 170 -0.16 26.45 -6.45
CA LEU A 170 1.17 26.11 -6.94
C LEU A 170 2.08 25.76 -5.77
N GLU A 171 2.86 24.70 -5.96
CA GLU A 171 3.78 24.14 -4.99
C GLU A 171 5.23 24.41 -5.37
N ASP A 172 6.07 24.60 -4.35
CA ASP A 172 7.51 24.62 -4.47
C ASP A 172 8.05 23.32 -3.86
N GLU A 173 8.63 22.45 -4.70
CA GLU A 173 9.13 21.15 -4.26
C GLU A 173 10.22 21.23 -3.19
N THR A 174 10.92 22.36 -3.09
CA THR A 174 11.97 22.61 -2.09
C THR A 174 11.41 22.98 -0.72
N ARG A 175 10.13 23.35 -0.64
CA ARG A 175 9.44 23.68 0.61
C ARG A 175 8.74 22.47 1.22
N PRO A 176 8.39 22.52 2.53
CA PRO A 176 7.49 21.53 3.13
C PRO A 176 6.17 21.43 2.36
N PHE A 177 5.52 20.26 2.44
CA PHE A 177 4.16 20.10 1.92
C PHE A 177 3.23 21.11 2.57
N ASN A 178 2.38 21.76 1.77
CA ASN A 178 1.28 22.54 2.32
C ASN A 178 0.27 21.65 3.06
N ASP A 179 -0.57 22.27 3.89
CA ASP A 179 -1.51 21.55 4.74
C ASP A 179 -2.49 20.67 3.94
N TYR A 180 -2.89 21.13 2.74
CA TYR A 180 -3.81 20.40 1.87
C TYR A 180 -3.25 19.04 1.45
N ILE A 181 -1.98 19.00 1.02
CA ILE A 181 -1.27 17.78 0.62
C ILE A 181 -0.94 16.95 1.85
N ARG A 182 -0.38 17.57 2.89
CA ARG A 182 0.00 16.90 4.13
C ARG A 182 -1.17 16.12 4.72
N GLU A 183 -2.33 16.76 4.85
CA GLU A 183 -3.54 16.13 5.39
C GLU A 183 -3.95 14.89 4.58
N ARG A 184 -3.95 14.98 3.25
CA ARG A 184 -4.42 13.91 2.36
C ARG A 184 -3.47 12.73 2.31
N LEU A 185 -2.16 12.98 2.27
CA LEU A 185 -1.16 11.92 2.33
C LEU A 185 -1.26 11.16 3.66
N LEU A 186 -1.36 11.89 4.78
CA LEU A 186 -1.51 11.28 6.10
C LEU A 186 -2.84 10.55 6.25
N ARG A 187 -3.93 11.06 5.67
CA ARG A 187 -5.25 10.41 5.71
C ARG A 187 -5.24 9.12 4.91
N PHE A 188 -4.72 9.15 3.69
CA PHE A 188 -4.58 7.96 2.85
C PHE A 188 -3.75 6.89 3.57
N ALA A 189 -2.56 7.26 4.07
CA ALA A 189 -1.69 6.32 4.78
C ALA A 189 -2.40 5.70 5.99
N ARG A 190 -3.04 6.50 6.87
CA ARG A 190 -3.80 6.00 8.03
C ARG A 190 -4.90 5.01 7.62
N CYS A 191 -5.72 5.38 6.64
CA CYS A 191 -6.82 4.53 6.18
C CYS A 191 -6.31 3.24 5.51
N ALA A 192 -5.31 3.36 4.63
CA ALA A 192 -4.72 2.22 3.93
C ALA A 192 -4.06 1.23 4.90
N MET A 193 -3.32 1.75 5.90
CA MET A 193 -2.73 0.89 6.93
C MET A 193 -3.77 0.20 7.79
N ALA A 194 -4.88 0.87 8.14
CA ALA A 194 -5.97 0.24 8.87
C ALA A 194 -6.62 -0.92 8.07
N VAL A 195 -6.87 -0.72 6.78
CA VAL A 195 -7.39 -1.78 5.90
C VAL A 195 -6.40 -2.95 5.80
N GLY A 196 -5.11 -2.66 5.57
CA GLY A 196 -4.06 -3.67 5.52
C GLY A 196 -3.90 -4.44 6.85
N PHE A 197 -4.06 -3.76 7.98
CA PHE A 197 -3.97 -4.35 9.32
C PHE A 197 -5.03 -5.42 9.57
N LEU A 198 -6.26 -5.18 9.11
CA LEU A 198 -7.39 -6.10 9.29
C LEU A 198 -7.30 -7.32 8.35
N ARG A 199 -6.81 -7.14 7.13
CA ARG A 199 -6.85 -8.17 6.08
C ARG A 199 -6.08 -9.43 6.49
N GLY A 200 -6.70 -10.59 6.25
CA GLY A 200 -6.15 -11.91 6.58
C GLY A 200 -6.13 -12.24 8.08
N LYS A 201 -6.73 -11.40 8.94
CA LYS A 201 -6.89 -11.66 10.37
C LYS A 201 -8.26 -12.28 10.67
N ASN A 202 -8.42 -12.78 11.89
CA ASN A 202 -9.68 -13.36 12.35
C ASN A 202 -10.33 -12.48 13.43
N PHE A 203 -11.64 -12.31 13.34
CA PHE A 203 -12.46 -11.86 14.46
C PHE A 203 -12.84 -13.07 15.31
N LEU A 204 -12.53 -13.05 16.61
CA LEU A 204 -12.91 -14.10 17.56
C LEU A 204 -14.20 -13.72 18.28
N GLY A 205 -15.28 -14.47 18.02
CA GLY A 205 -16.50 -14.42 18.83
C GLY A 205 -16.42 -15.40 19.99
N ILE A 206 -16.54 -14.92 21.22
CA ILE A 206 -16.64 -15.76 22.42
C ILE A 206 -18.12 -15.80 22.84
N GLY A 207 -18.71 -16.98 22.86
CA GLY A 207 -20.14 -17.19 23.00
C GLY A 207 -20.89 -17.00 21.67
N GLY A 208 -22.12 -16.49 21.76
CA GLY A 208 -23.02 -16.29 20.62
C GLY A 208 -23.83 -15.00 20.74
N VAL A 209 -25.08 -15.04 20.30
CA VAL A 209 -26.00 -13.89 20.42
C VAL A 209 -26.26 -13.59 21.89
N SER A 210 -26.02 -12.34 22.29
CA SER A 210 -26.28 -11.84 23.63
C SER A 210 -27.66 -11.19 23.70
N MET A 211 -28.62 -11.85 24.35
CA MET A 211 -29.97 -11.32 24.63
C MET A 211 -30.72 -10.74 23.41
N GLY A 212 -30.49 -11.28 22.21
CA GLY A 212 -31.10 -10.77 20.97
C GLY A 212 -30.51 -9.46 20.43
N ILE A 213 -29.36 -9.01 20.93
CA ILE A 213 -28.67 -7.81 20.42
C ILE A 213 -28.10 -8.11 19.03
N ILE A 214 -28.59 -7.42 18.01
CA ILE A 214 -28.25 -7.70 16.61
C ILE A 214 -26.74 -7.61 16.30
N GLY A 215 -26.00 -6.74 17.00
CA GLY A 215 -24.55 -6.61 16.83
C GLY A 215 -23.73 -7.80 17.34
N SER A 216 -24.32 -8.65 18.18
CA SER A 216 -23.69 -9.89 18.66
C SER A 216 -23.89 -11.09 17.71
N ASP A 217 -24.76 -10.95 16.71
CA ASP A 217 -24.93 -11.92 15.64
C ASP A 217 -23.78 -11.79 14.62
N LEU A 218 -22.79 -12.68 14.71
CA LEU A 218 -21.57 -12.64 13.92
C LEU A 218 -21.83 -12.90 12.42
N ARG A 219 -21.85 -11.82 11.63
CA ARG A 219 -22.01 -11.85 10.17
C ARG A 219 -20.73 -12.23 9.44
N ARG A 220 -20.41 -13.53 9.43
CA ARG A 220 -19.14 -14.08 8.88
C ARG A 220 -18.81 -13.62 7.46
N ASN A 221 -19.77 -13.67 6.53
CA ASN A 221 -19.52 -13.26 5.13
C ASN A 221 -19.29 -11.75 4.99
N LEU A 222 -19.83 -10.91 5.88
CA LEU A 222 -19.56 -9.48 5.86
C LEU A 222 -18.10 -9.21 6.25
N PHE A 223 -17.58 -9.88 7.29
CA PHE A 223 -16.17 -9.81 7.66
C PHE A 223 -15.25 -10.24 6.51
N LEU A 224 -15.60 -11.33 5.83
CA LEU A 224 -14.82 -11.81 4.69
C LEU A 224 -14.84 -10.82 3.51
N HIS A 225 -16.02 -10.45 3.03
CA HIS A 225 -16.14 -9.69 1.78
C HIS A 225 -15.74 -8.22 1.91
N TYR A 226 -16.00 -7.58 3.07
CA TYR A 226 -15.69 -6.16 3.25
C TYR A 226 -14.33 -5.93 3.91
N LEU A 227 -13.96 -6.75 4.90
CA LEU A 227 -12.74 -6.54 5.69
C LEU A 227 -11.59 -7.48 5.27
N GLY A 228 -11.88 -8.49 4.44
CA GLY A 228 -10.91 -9.53 4.14
C GLY A 228 -10.52 -10.34 5.38
N MET A 229 -11.42 -10.44 6.37
CA MET A 229 -11.19 -11.10 7.64
C MET A 229 -11.90 -12.47 7.68
N GLY A 230 -11.25 -13.44 8.32
CA GLY A 230 -11.92 -14.65 8.77
C GLY A 230 -12.66 -14.42 10.09
N THR A 231 -13.38 -15.44 10.53
CA THR A 231 -14.06 -15.46 11.83
C THR A 231 -13.79 -16.76 12.54
N ALA A 232 -13.47 -16.68 13.83
CA ALA A 232 -13.41 -17.82 14.73
C ALA A 232 -14.52 -17.71 15.78
N SER A 233 -14.95 -18.85 16.30
CA SER A 233 -15.93 -18.90 17.39
C SER A 233 -15.42 -19.83 18.48
N PHE A 234 -15.60 -19.41 19.73
CA PHE A 234 -15.27 -20.18 20.92
C PHE A 234 -16.46 -20.14 21.87
N ASP A 235 -16.89 -21.28 22.37
CA ASP A 235 -17.98 -21.33 23.34
C ASP A 235 -17.50 -20.87 24.72
N MET A 236 -18.38 -20.25 25.51
CA MET A 236 -17.99 -19.77 26.85
C MET A 236 -17.73 -20.90 27.86
N ALA A 237 -18.15 -22.13 27.58
CA ALA A 237 -17.87 -23.29 28.43
C ALA A 237 -16.49 -23.93 28.18
N GLY A 238 -15.74 -23.43 27.19
CA GLY A 238 -14.41 -23.95 26.84
C GLY A 238 -13.28 -23.47 27.73
#